data_AF-A0A1J8P0Y8-F1
#
_entry.id   AF-A0A1J8P0Y8-F1
#
_cell.length_a   1.000
_cell.length_b   1.000
_cell.length_c   1.000
_cell.angle_alpha   90.00
_cell.angle_beta   90.00
_cell.angle_gamma   90.00
#
_symmetry.space_group_name_H-M   'P 1'
#
loop_
_entity.id
_entity.type
_entity.pdbx_description
1 polymer ?
#
loop_
_entity_poly.entity_id
_entity_poly.type
_entity_poly.pdbx_seq_one_letter_code
_entity_poly.pdbx_strand_id
1 'polypeptide(L)'
;PYTIDVHAPKPIADAWHIKGETSNTDNTSNTDNTGNTSNTNNILTIGDKIKVTLTLNEAVTLAKVGSNKIMIAGKAFLLTGENNTSTNTLEFVYTIQANDTIGTKDFNIDNQYDITLTDVKDTDGNNIDFSSITSPIQFSKTSLDTNFDIGGGNRITRTNDTYEKTSGAGWNADVTSAKGFVNDGYVIAKIGALGKSMMLGLSSDDTDNSYGSIDYALYADGGIGSKFVIYENGDR
;
A
#
# COMPACT_ATOMS: atom_id res chain seq x y z
N PRO A 1 -4.99 -8.99 44.86
CA PRO A 1 -6.06 -9.31 43.88
C PRO A 1 -5.76 -10.65 43.19
N TYR A 2 -6.57 -11.68 43.45
CA TYR A 2 -6.50 -12.93 42.70
C TYR A 2 -7.17 -12.70 41.35
N THR A 3 -6.40 -12.68 40.26
CA THR A 3 -6.94 -12.76 38.91
C THR A 3 -7.32 -14.21 38.65
N ILE A 4 -8.61 -14.49 38.50
CA ILE A 4 -9.08 -15.78 38.00
C ILE A 4 -8.72 -15.79 36.51
N ASP A 5 -7.73 -16.61 36.14
CA ASP A 5 -7.50 -16.91 34.74
C ASP A 5 -8.62 -17.84 34.27
N VAL A 6 -9.51 -17.32 33.43
CA VAL A 6 -10.69 -18.04 32.93
C VAL A 6 -10.36 -18.99 31.78
N HIS A 7 -9.08 -19.36 31.61
CA HIS A 7 -8.58 -20.19 30.51
C HIS A 7 -8.96 -19.67 29.11
N ALA A 8 -9.23 -18.36 28.99
CA ALA A 8 -9.47 -17.76 27.69
C ALA A 8 -8.19 -17.85 26.83
N PRO A 9 -8.30 -18.15 25.53
CA PRO A 9 -7.17 -18.10 24.61
C PRO A 9 -6.56 -16.71 24.59
N LYS A 10 -5.22 -16.65 24.55
CA LYS A 10 -4.45 -15.41 24.59
C LYS A 10 -3.42 -15.38 23.46
N PRO A 11 -3.10 -14.21 22.89
CA PRO A 11 -1.91 -14.04 22.09
C PRO A 11 -0.66 -14.51 22.85
N ILE A 12 0.23 -15.24 22.17
CA ILE A 12 1.57 -15.55 22.71
C ILE A 12 2.47 -14.30 22.72
N ALA A 13 3.66 -14.39 23.31
CA ALA A 13 4.70 -13.39 23.10
C ALA A 13 5.03 -13.29 21.61
N ASP A 14 5.16 -12.07 21.08
CA ASP A 14 5.38 -11.79 19.65
C ASP A 14 4.34 -12.46 18.74
N ALA A 15 3.09 -12.54 19.18
CA ALA A 15 2.02 -13.27 18.47
C ALA A 15 1.77 -12.79 17.03
N TRP A 16 2.06 -11.53 16.73
CA TRP A 16 1.68 -10.91 15.47
C TRP A 16 2.83 -10.87 14.46
N HIS A 17 2.54 -11.33 13.25
CA HIS A 17 3.48 -11.38 12.14
C HIS A 17 2.84 -10.82 10.87
N ILE A 18 3.57 -10.01 10.11
CA ILE A 18 3.07 -9.45 8.84
C ILE A 18 3.99 -9.89 7.70
N LYS A 19 3.39 -10.33 6.59
CA LYS A 19 4.08 -10.69 5.35
C LYS A 19 3.35 -10.07 4.16
N GLY A 20 4.10 -9.43 3.27
CA GLY A 20 3.58 -9.07 1.95
C GLY A 20 3.81 -10.21 0.98
N GLU A 21 2.75 -10.75 0.40
CA GLU A 21 2.82 -11.66 -0.74
C GLU A 21 2.70 -10.83 -2.02
N THR A 22 3.80 -10.75 -2.76
CA THR A 22 3.83 -10.10 -4.07
C THR A 22 3.16 -11.03 -5.08
N SER A 23 2.26 -10.50 -5.91
CA SER A 23 1.73 -11.18 -7.08
C SER A 23 2.79 -11.31 -8.18
N ASN A 24 3.89 -10.55 -8.08
CA ASN A 24 5.01 -10.61 -9.02
C ASN A 24 6.09 -11.59 -8.51
N THR A 25 6.38 -12.61 -9.32
CA THR A 25 7.39 -13.66 -9.08
C THR A 25 8.82 -13.24 -9.43
N ASP A 26 9.06 -11.98 -9.76
CA ASP A 26 10.40 -11.45 -10.03
C ASP A 26 11.19 -11.26 -8.73
N ASN A 27 11.47 -12.40 -8.08
CA ASN A 27 12.50 -12.57 -7.07
C ASN A 27 13.87 -12.53 -7.76
N THR A 28 14.21 -11.43 -8.42
CA THR A 28 15.60 -11.14 -8.72
C THR A 28 16.19 -10.46 -7.50
N SER A 29 16.86 -11.26 -6.67
CA SER A 29 17.88 -10.77 -5.75
C SER A 29 18.95 -10.08 -6.59
N ASN A 30 18.83 -8.76 -6.77
CA ASN A 30 19.93 -7.98 -7.31
C ASN A 30 20.84 -7.65 -6.13
N THR A 31 21.79 -8.54 -5.86
CA THR A 31 22.93 -8.22 -4.98
C THR A 31 23.71 -7.09 -5.61
N ASP A 32 23.47 -5.87 -5.16
CA ASP A 32 24.35 -4.76 -5.49
C ASP A 32 25.69 -4.97 -4.80
N ASN A 33 26.79 -4.76 -5.53
CA ASN A 33 28.14 -5.20 -5.16
C ASN A 33 28.82 -4.26 -4.13
N THR A 34 28.05 -3.81 -3.13
CA THR A 34 28.48 -2.86 -2.08
C THR A 34 28.14 -3.34 -0.66
N GLY A 35 27.65 -4.58 -0.50
CA GLY A 35 27.35 -5.14 0.83
C GLY A 35 26.18 -4.47 1.53
N ASN A 36 25.43 -3.60 0.84
CA ASN A 36 24.17 -3.06 1.30
C ASN A 36 23.03 -3.87 0.66
N THR A 37 22.37 -4.72 1.44
CA THR A 37 21.17 -5.43 1.00
C THR A 37 20.01 -4.44 0.91
N SER A 38 19.98 -3.64 -0.15
CA SER A 38 18.75 -2.98 -0.59
C SER A 38 17.80 -4.09 -1.03
N ASN A 39 16.94 -4.54 -0.11
CA ASN A 39 15.88 -5.50 -0.38
C ASN A 39 14.98 -4.94 -1.50
N THR A 40 15.20 -5.40 -2.73
CA THR A 40 14.30 -5.18 -3.87
C THR A 40 12.89 -5.76 -3.64
N ASN A 41 12.69 -6.50 -2.55
CA ASN A 41 11.44 -7.10 -2.09
C ASN A 41 10.47 -6.11 -1.40
N ASN A 42 10.75 -4.79 -1.38
CA ASN A 42 10.06 -3.82 -0.54
C ASN A 42 8.93 -3.03 -1.22
N ILE A 43 8.57 -3.39 -2.46
CA ILE A 43 7.55 -2.69 -3.23
C ILE A 43 6.26 -3.54 -3.29
N LEU A 44 5.10 -2.92 -3.03
CA LEU A 44 3.77 -3.55 -3.15
C LEU A 44 2.97 -2.89 -4.29
N THR A 45 2.47 -3.68 -5.22
CA THR A 45 1.68 -3.19 -6.37
C THR A 45 0.18 -3.37 -6.11
N ILE A 46 -0.66 -2.71 -6.93
CA ILE A 46 -2.11 -2.97 -6.93
C ILE A 46 -2.38 -4.46 -7.20
N GLY A 47 -3.19 -5.09 -6.35
CA GLY A 47 -3.49 -6.52 -6.43
C GLY A 47 -2.60 -7.42 -5.55
N ASP A 48 -1.49 -6.90 -5.02
CA ASP A 48 -0.68 -7.64 -4.03
C ASP A 48 -1.47 -7.86 -2.74
N LYS A 49 -1.09 -8.91 -1.99
CA LYS A 49 -1.74 -9.25 -0.72
C LYS A 49 -0.82 -8.95 0.46
N ILE A 50 -1.35 -8.32 1.48
CA ILE A 50 -0.71 -8.24 2.78
C ILE A 50 -1.43 -9.22 3.71
N LYS A 51 -0.64 -10.12 4.31
CA LYS A 51 -1.09 -11.11 5.28
C LYS A 51 -0.61 -10.73 6.67
N VAL A 52 -1.53 -10.77 7.63
CA VAL A 52 -1.28 -10.55 9.04
C VAL A 52 -1.68 -11.82 9.78
N THR A 53 -0.77 -12.43 10.52
CA THR A 53 -1.01 -13.64 11.28
C THR A 53 -0.94 -13.35 12.78
N LEU A 54 -1.95 -13.77 13.52
CA LEU A 54 -1.97 -13.83 14.97
C LEU A 54 -1.77 -15.27 15.43
N THR A 55 -0.85 -15.50 16.37
CA THR A 55 -0.67 -16.81 17.02
C THR A 55 -1.19 -16.78 18.45
N LEU A 56 -1.96 -17.80 18.82
CA LEU A 56 -2.59 -17.97 20.13
C LEU A 56 -1.91 -19.10 20.91
N ASN A 57 -1.95 -19.00 22.24
CA ASN A 57 -1.43 -20.03 23.14
C ASN A 57 -2.29 -21.32 23.13
N GLU A 58 -3.51 -21.23 22.63
CA GLU A 58 -4.50 -22.29 22.57
C GLU A 58 -5.32 -22.18 21.28
N ALA A 59 -5.92 -23.30 20.86
CA ALA A 59 -6.70 -23.36 19.63
C ALA A 59 -8.07 -22.70 19.79
N VAL A 60 -8.52 -22.07 18.72
CA VAL A 60 -9.87 -21.54 18.56
C VAL A 60 -10.50 -22.12 17.30
N THR A 61 -11.83 -22.15 17.29
CA THR A 61 -12.63 -22.52 16.13
C THR A 61 -12.89 -21.26 15.29
N LEU A 62 -12.49 -21.30 14.02
CA LEU A 62 -12.77 -20.23 13.07
C LEU A 62 -14.28 -20.11 12.84
N ALA A 63 -14.78 -18.89 12.84
CA ALA A 63 -16.16 -18.58 12.52
C ALA A 63 -16.21 -17.25 11.76
N LYS A 64 -17.29 -17.03 11.01
CA LYS A 64 -17.55 -15.79 10.26
C LYS A 64 -16.34 -15.31 9.46
N VAL A 65 -15.60 -16.25 8.86
CA VAL A 65 -14.52 -15.99 7.89
C VAL A 65 -15.05 -15.06 6.80
N GLY A 66 -14.25 -14.05 6.42
CA GLY A 66 -14.65 -12.98 5.50
C GLY A 66 -15.41 -11.81 6.13
N SER A 67 -15.91 -11.95 7.35
CA SER A 67 -16.58 -10.86 8.10
C SER A 67 -15.76 -10.38 9.29
N ASN A 68 -15.14 -11.31 10.02
CA ASN A 68 -14.19 -11.00 11.08
C ASN A 68 -12.97 -10.29 10.49
N LYS A 69 -12.46 -9.28 11.21
CA LYS A 69 -11.46 -8.37 10.64
C LYS A 69 -10.55 -7.73 11.68
N ILE A 70 -9.43 -7.24 11.21
CA ILE A 70 -8.61 -6.25 11.92
C ILE A 70 -8.50 -4.98 11.07
N MET A 71 -8.43 -3.83 11.73
CA MET A 71 -8.26 -2.51 11.11
C MET A 71 -6.81 -2.08 11.23
N ILE A 72 -6.17 -1.80 10.10
CA ILE A 72 -4.78 -1.33 10.04
C ILE A 72 -4.72 -0.23 8.99
N ALA A 73 -4.12 0.93 9.28
CA ALA A 73 -4.08 2.07 8.35
C ALA A 73 -5.47 2.50 7.82
N GLY A 74 -6.53 2.31 8.62
CA GLY A 74 -7.91 2.54 8.19
C GLY A 74 -8.43 1.54 7.14
N LYS A 75 -7.73 0.43 6.91
CA LYS A 75 -8.11 -0.66 5.99
C LYS A 75 -8.53 -1.90 6.77
N ALA A 76 -9.55 -2.60 6.27
CA ALA A 76 -10.06 -3.83 6.88
C ALA A 76 -9.35 -5.04 6.28
N PHE A 77 -8.55 -5.72 7.10
CA PHE A 77 -7.95 -7.01 6.78
C PHE A 77 -8.92 -8.10 7.24
N LEU A 78 -9.39 -8.92 6.31
CA LEU A 78 -10.45 -9.89 6.57
C LEU A 78 -9.85 -11.24 6.96
N LEU A 79 -10.44 -11.89 7.97
CA LEU A 79 -10.08 -13.24 8.39
C LEU A 79 -10.26 -14.20 7.21
N THR A 80 -9.25 -15.02 6.95
CA THR A 80 -9.23 -16.10 5.96
C THR A 80 -9.29 -17.48 6.63
N GLY A 81 -9.43 -18.53 5.82
CA GLY A 81 -9.54 -19.92 6.27
C GLY A 81 -10.90 -20.53 5.97
N GLU A 82 -11.27 -21.57 6.73
CA GLU A 82 -12.55 -22.26 6.61
C GLU A 82 -13.29 -22.20 7.95
N ASN A 83 -14.60 -21.95 7.92
CA ASN A 83 -15.40 -21.94 9.15
C ASN A 83 -15.42 -23.34 9.78
N ASN A 84 -15.46 -23.39 11.12
CA ASN A 84 -15.44 -24.60 11.94
C ASN A 84 -14.08 -25.33 11.98
N THR A 85 -13.02 -24.73 11.44
CA THR A 85 -11.65 -25.25 11.58
C THR A 85 -11.06 -24.84 12.93
N SER A 86 -10.48 -25.81 13.66
CA SER A 86 -9.71 -25.54 14.87
C SER A 86 -8.27 -25.16 14.50
N THR A 87 -7.76 -24.06 15.07
CA THR A 87 -6.44 -23.52 14.77
C THR A 87 -5.90 -22.68 15.91
N ASN A 88 -4.57 -22.65 16.07
CA ASN A 88 -3.87 -21.72 16.96
C ASN A 88 -3.49 -20.42 16.25
N THR A 89 -3.83 -20.27 14.98
CA THR A 89 -3.47 -19.10 14.18
C THR A 89 -4.68 -18.50 13.48
N LEU A 90 -4.75 -17.16 13.49
CA LEU A 90 -5.71 -16.40 12.69
C LEU A 90 -4.94 -15.65 11.61
N GLU A 91 -5.31 -15.84 10.34
CA GLU A 91 -4.73 -15.12 9.20
C GLU A 91 -5.75 -14.08 8.69
N PHE A 92 -5.30 -12.83 8.56
CA PHE A 92 -6.08 -11.73 8.01
C PHE A 92 -5.40 -11.19 6.77
N VAL A 93 -6.18 -10.95 5.71
CA VAL A 93 -5.65 -10.56 4.42
C VAL A 93 -6.30 -9.29 3.91
N TYR A 94 -5.47 -8.40 3.36
CA TYR A 94 -5.89 -7.24 2.58
C TYR A 94 -5.25 -7.29 1.20
N THR A 95 -6.01 -6.94 0.16
CA THR A 95 -5.51 -6.83 -1.22
C THR A 95 -5.35 -5.36 -1.55
N ILE A 96 -4.16 -4.95 -1.99
CA ILE A 96 -3.85 -3.55 -2.33
C ILE A 96 -4.78 -3.06 -3.44
N GLN A 97 -5.44 -1.94 -3.19
CA GLN A 97 -6.31 -1.24 -4.12
C GLN A 97 -5.61 0.00 -4.69
N ALA A 98 -6.10 0.49 -5.82
CA ALA A 98 -5.66 1.77 -6.36
C ALA A 98 -5.90 2.90 -5.34
N ASN A 99 -4.94 3.82 -5.20
CA ASN A 99 -4.95 4.95 -4.26
C ASN A 99 -4.89 4.59 -2.77
N ASP A 100 -4.54 3.36 -2.43
CA ASP A 100 -4.20 3.04 -1.04
C ASP A 100 -2.98 3.84 -0.59
N THR A 101 -3.10 4.54 0.54
CA THR A 101 -1.98 5.20 1.21
C THR A 101 -1.59 4.35 2.41
N ILE A 102 -0.76 3.33 2.19
CA ILE A 102 -0.36 2.40 3.25
C ILE A 102 1.16 2.53 3.44
N GLY A 103 1.58 3.39 4.35
CA GLY A 103 2.98 3.57 4.71
C GLY A 103 3.42 2.63 5.85
N THR A 104 4.73 2.43 6.01
CA THR A 104 5.30 1.58 7.09
C THR A 104 4.92 2.01 8.50
N LYS A 105 4.54 3.29 8.68
CA LYS A 105 4.11 3.87 9.95
C LYS A 105 2.65 3.56 10.30
N ASP A 106 1.88 3.06 9.34
CA ASP A 106 0.44 2.88 9.48
C ASP A 106 0.04 1.45 9.90
N PHE A 107 1.03 0.58 10.14
CA PHE A 107 0.84 -0.85 10.45
C PHE A 107 0.73 -1.18 11.94
N ASN A 108 0.15 -0.29 12.73
CA ASN A 108 -0.05 -0.59 14.14
C ASN A 108 -1.42 -1.22 14.40
N ILE A 109 -1.44 -2.24 15.27
CA ILE A 109 -2.63 -2.66 16.00
C ILE A 109 -2.46 -2.04 17.38
N ASP A 110 -2.96 -0.81 17.54
CA ASP A 110 -2.64 0.02 18.70
C ASP A 110 -3.44 -0.39 19.94
N ASN A 111 -4.57 -1.09 19.76
CA ASN A 111 -5.40 -1.58 20.85
C ASN A 111 -6.42 -2.65 20.39
N GLN A 112 -7.17 -3.22 21.35
CA GLN A 112 -8.19 -4.24 21.09
C GLN A 112 -9.36 -3.78 20.20
N TYR A 113 -9.62 -2.47 20.05
CA TYR A 113 -10.70 -1.95 19.22
C TYR A 113 -10.39 -2.02 17.73
N ASP A 114 -9.12 -2.19 17.36
CA ASP A 114 -8.72 -2.47 15.98
C ASP A 114 -9.13 -3.88 15.56
N ILE A 115 -9.55 -4.74 16.49
CA ILE A 115 -9.87 -6.14 16.26
C ILE A 115 -11.39 -6.33 16.40
N THR A 116 -12.03 -6.88 15.37
CA THR A 116 -13.43 -7.27 15.40
C THR A 116 -13.54 -8.76 15.13
N LEU A 117 -13.65 -9.55 16.19
CA LEU A 117 -13.89 -10.99 16.15
C LEU A 117 -15.24 -11.33 16.78
N THR A 118 -16.06 -12.07 16.05
CA THR A 118 -17.34 -12.59 16.50
C THR A 118 -17.36 -14.10 16.31
N ASP A 119 -17.74 -14.82 17.36
CA ASP A 119 -17.88 -16.29 17.41
C ASP A 119 -16.61 -17.10 17.14
N VAL A 120 -15.43 -16.45 17.12
CA VAL A 120 -14.14 -17.14 17.18
C VAL A 120 -13.84 -17.44 18.65
N LYS A 121 -13.92 -18.71 19.01
CA LYS A 121 -13.91 -19.19 20.40
C LYS A 121 -13.13 -20.49 20.54
N ASP A 122 -12.63 -20.78 21.74
CA ASP A 122 -12.08 -22.11 22.06
C ASP A 122 -13.19 -23.18 22.16
N THR A 123 -12.79 -24.40 22.56
CA THR A 123 -13.71 -25.52 22.79
C THR A 123 -14.65 -25.30 23.97
N ASP A 124 -14.26 -24.46 24.92
CA ASP A 124 -15.03 -24.16 26.12
C ASP A 124 -16.01 -22.98 25.90
N GLY A 125 -15.93 -22.34 24.73
CA GLY A 125 -16.78 -21.23 24.31
C GLY A 125 -16.30 -19.84 24.74
N ASN A 126 -15.06 -19.74 25.22
CA ASN A 126 -14.43 -18.49 25.61
C ASN A 126 -14.01 -17.67 24.39
N ASN A 127 -14.17 -16.35 24.49
CA ASN A 127 -13.60 -15.43 23.52
C ASN A 127 -12.09 -15.28 23.78
N ILE A 128 -11.35 -14.89 22.74
CA ILE A 128 -9.93 -14.55 22.86
C ILE A 128 -9.77 -13.32 23.77
N ASP A 129 -8.86 -13.41 24.73
CA ASP A 129 -8.46 -12.32 25.61
C ASP A 129 -7.29 -11.53 25.00
N PHE A 130 -7.58 -10.29 24.60
CA PHE A 130 -6.61 -9.36 24.01
C PHE A 130 -6.02 -8.36 25.02
N SER A 131 -6.30 -8.52 26.32
CA SER A 131 -5.85 -7.58 27.36
C SER A 131 -4.32 -7.45 27.47
N SER A 132 -3.57 -8.42 26.94
CA SER A 132 -2.10 -8.45 26.93
C SER A 132 -1.46 -8.08 25.59
N ILE A 133 -2.17 -7.43 24.64
CA ILE A 133 -1.52 -6.90 23.43
C ILE A 133 -0.56 -5.77 23.84
N THR A 134 0.74 -5.96 23.60
CA THR A 134 1.79 -5.04 24.07
C THR A 134 2.64 -4.44 22.96
N SER A 135 2.38 -4.68 21.67
CA SER A 135 3.35 -4.25 20.65
C SER A 135 2.74 -3.75 19.34
N PRO A 136 3.18 -2.57 18.84
CA PRO A 136 2.99 -2.20 17.45
C PRO A 136 3.75 -3.18 16.56
N ILE A 137 3.14 -3.61 15.46
CA ILE A 137 3.77 -4.53 14.53
C ILE A 137 4.47 -3.71 13.47
N GLN A 138 5.79 -3.83 13.34
CA GLN A 138 6.50 -3.08 12.30
C GLN A 138 6.43 -3.83 10.97
N PHE A 139 5.78 -3.22 9.97
CA PHE A 139 5.85 -3.68 8.59
C PHE A 139 6.92 -2.89 7.83
N SER A 140 7.92 -3.57 7.28
CA SER A 140 9.12 -2.95 6.71
C SER A 140 9.05 -2.68 5.19
N LYS A 141 7.87 -2.81 4.55
CA LYS A 141 7.73 -2.49 3.11
C LYS A 141 7.48 -1.00 2.90
N THR A 142 8.46 -0.35 2.27
CA THR A 142 8.62 1.11 2.25
C THR A 142 7.96 1.83 1.08
N SER A 143 7.40 1.13 0.09
CA SER A 143 6.82 1.79 -1.08
C SER A 143 5.72 0.97 -1.76
N LEU A 144 4.70 1.65 -2.28
CA LEU A 144 3.76 1.08 -3.23
C LEU A 144 4.35 1.23 -4.64
N ASP A 145 4.35 0.23 -5.50
CA ASP A 145 4.61 0.48 -6.92
C ASP A 145 3.34 1.05 -7.52
N THR A 146 3.42 2.27 -8.03
CA THR A 146 2.33 2.84 -8.80
C THR A 146 2.39 2.42 -10.27
N ASN A 147 3.41 1.63 -10.67
CA ASN A 147 3.76 1.35 -12.06
C ASN A 147 3.97 2.65 -12.86
N PHE A 148 4.56 3.64 -12.20
CA PHE A 148 4.98 4.88 -12.84
C PHE A 148 6.52 4.90 -12.91
N ASP A 149 7.04 5.10 -14.11
CA ASP A 149 8.45 5.26 -14.38
C ASP A 149 8.83 6.74 -14.25
N ILE A 150 9.96 7.02 -13.59
CA ILE A 150 10.49 8.38 -13.45
C ILE A 150 11.57 8.59 -14.51
N GLY A 151 11.30 9.51 -15.43
CA GLY A 151 12.24 9.93 -16.46
C GLY A 151 13.05 11.17 -16.07
N GLY A 152 14.14 11.43 -16.80
CA GLY A 152 15.01 12.59 -16.58
C GLY A 152 16.07 12.43 -15.49
N GLY A 153 16.28 11.22 -14.98
CA GLY A 153 17.30 10.90 -13.96
C GLY A 153 16.90 11.38 -12.55
N ASN A 154 17.87 11.81 -11.74
CA ASN A 154 17.65 12.23 -10.34
C ASN A 154 16.99 13.63 -10.19
N ARG A 155 16.01 13.94 -11.05
CA ARG A 155 15.37 15.25 -11.17
C ARG A 155 13.98 15.32 -10.53
N ILE A 156 13.42 14.16 -10.19
CA ILE A 156 12.16 13.98 -9.49
C ILE A 156 12.42 13.09 -8.27
N THR A 157 11.89 13.49 -7.13
CA THR A 157 11.86 12.68 -5.92
C THR A 157 10.45 12.19 -5.70
N ARG A 158 10.30 10.90 -5.43
CA ARG A 158 9.04 10.32 -4.99
C ARG A 158 9.03 10.23 -3.46
N THR A 159 8.02 10.84 -2.84
CA THR A 159 7.73 10.67 -1.41
C THR A 159 6.29 10.17 -1.28
N ASN A 160 6.13 8.91 -0.85
CA ASN A 160 4.84 8.21 -0.88
C ASN A 160 4.21 8.25 -2.30
N ASP A 161 3.00 8.79 -2.43
CA ASP A 161 2.28 8.93 -3.71
C ASP A 161 2.45 10.32 -4.35
N THR A 162 3.41 11.11 -3.86
CA THR A 162 3.71 12.44 -4.40
C THR A 162 5.02 12.41 -5.18
N TYR A 163 4.95 12.85 -6.43
CA TYR A 163 6.09 13.06 -7.30
C TYR A 163 6.42 14.55 -7.33
N GLU A 164 7.62 14.90 -6.87
CA GLU A 164 8.08 16.28 -6.80
C GLU A 164 9.31 16.47 -7.68
N LYS A 165 9.23 17.39 -8.65
CA LYS A 165 10.39 17.82 -9.43
C LYS A 165 11.30 18.67 -8.53
N THR A 166 12.49 18.17 -8.25
CA THR A 166 13.48 18.81 -7.37
C THR A 166 14.55 19.60 -8.14
N SER A 167 14.61 19.42 -9.46
CA SER A 167 15.53 20.14 -10.36
C SER A 167 14.99 21.50 -10.82
N GLY A 168 15.88 22.34 -11.37
CA GLY A 168 15.53 23.66 -11.88
C GLY A 168 14.48 23.68 -13.01
N ALA A 169 14.09 24.87 -13.45
CA ALA A 169 13.07 25.05 -14.49
C ALA A 169 13.44 24.34 -15.81
N GLY A 170 12.42 23.81 -16.50
CA GLY A 170 12.56 23.12 -17.78
C GLY A 170 11.73 21.84 -17.85
N TRP A 171 11.37 21.45 -19.08
CA TRP A 171 10.72 20.19 -19.40
C TRP A 171 11.80 19.14 -19.68
N ASN A 172 12.27 18.52 -18.61
CA ASN A 172 13.45 17.65 -18.65
C ASN A 172 13.38 16.52 -17.62
N ALA A 173 12.18 16.23 -17.17
CA ALA A 173 11.82 15.18 -16.22
C ALA A 173 10.30 15.01 -16.26
N ASP A 174 9.87 13.77 -16.09
CA ASP A 174 8.50 13.33 -16.26
C ASP A 174 8.24 12.07 -15.44
N VAL A 175 6.96 11.72 -15.35
CA VAL A 175 6.47 10.51 -14.69
C VAL A 175 5.47 9.88 -15.63
N THR A 176 5.76 8.68 -16.14
CA THR A 176 4.99 8.02 -17.19
C THR A 176 4.56 6.64 -16.73
N SER A 177 3.52 6.06 -17.35
CA SER A 177 3.13 4.66 -17.09
C SER A 177 3.05 3.90 -18.39
N ALA A 178 3.57 2.68 -18.40
CA ALA A 178 3.33 1.73 -19.47
C ALA A 178 1.88 1.18 -19.48
N LYS A 179 1.04 1.57 -18.51
CA LYS A 179 -0.37 1.18 -18.42
C LYS A 179 -1.27 2.29 -18.94
N GLY A 180 -2.25 1.90 -19.77
CA GLY A 180 -3.30 2.78 -20.27
C GLY A 180 -4.69 2.29 -19.88
N PHE A 181 -5.70 2.95 -20.43
CA PHE A 181 -7.11 2.57 -20.28
C PHE A 181 -7.56 1.65 -21.43
N VAL A 182 -8.46 0.71 -21.13
CA VAL A 182 -9.19 -0.06 -22.14
C VAL A 182 -10.66 0.34 -22.02
N ASN A 183 -11.26 0.83 -23.11
CA ASN A 183 -12.57 1.49 -23.13
C ASN A 183 -12.55 2.80 -22.31
N ASP A 184 -13.57 3.01 -21.46
CA ASP A 184 -13.70 4.21 -20.65
C ASP A 184 -12.77 4.19 -19.44
N GLY A 185 -12.22 5.35 -19.11
CA GLY A 185 -11.34 5.53 -17.96
C GLY A 185 -11.31 6.98 -17.50
N TYR A 186 -10.81 7.20 -16.29
CA TYR A 186 -10.59 8.55 -15.78
C TYR A 186 -9.29 8.57 -14.95
N VAL A 187 -8.64 9.74 -14.98
CA VAL A 187 -7.49 10.05 -14.11
C VAL A 187 -7.95 11.10 -13.10
N ILE A 188 -7.56 10.92 -11.85
CA ILE A 188 -7.63 11.98 -10.85
C ILE A 188 -6.20 12.37 -10.50
N ALA A 189 -5.92 13.66 -10.56
CA ALA A 189 -4.63 14.19 -10.14
C ALA A 189 -4.83 15.49 -9.37
N LYS A 190 -3.84 15.81 -8.54
CA LYS A 190 -3.78 17.06 -7.78
C LYS A 190 -2.52 17.82 -8.18
N ILE A 191 -2.70 19.06 -8.60
CA ILE A 191 -1.58 19.98 -8.87
C ILE A 191 -1.06 20.48 -7.52
N GLY A 192 0.16 20.08 -7.16
CA GLY A 192 0.75 20.38 -5.84
C GLY A 192 1.32 21.79 -5.68
N ALA A 193 1.65 22.47 -6.80
CA ALA A 193 2.27 23.80 -6.79
C ALA A 193 1.56 24.76 -7.73
N LEU A 194 1.24 25.97 -7.24
CA LEU A 194 0.64 27.04 -8.02
C LEU A 194 1.71 27.89 -8.73
N GLY A 195 1.34 28.52 -9.85
CA GLY A 195 2.24 29.40 -10.61
C GLY A 195 3.42 28.67 -11.24
N LYS A 196 3.30 27.36 -11.45
CA LYS A 196 4.28 26.50 -12.13
C LYS A 196 3.63 25.86 -13.35
N SER A 197 4.45 25.57 -14.36
CA SER A 197 4.01 24.87 -15.56
C SER A 197 4.04 23.36 -15.32
N MET A 198 2.90 22.70 -15.52
CA MET A 198 2.76 21.24 -15.41
C MET A 198 1.74 20.72 -16.40
N MET A 199 2.06 19.62 -17.06
CA MET A 199 1.15 18.89 -17.95
C MET A 199 0.84 17.52 -17.35
N LEU A 200 -0.44 17.15 -17.39
CA LEU A 200 -0.92 15.81 -17.10
C LEU A 200 -1.71 15.34 -18.30
N GLY A 201 -1.33 14.22 -18.88
CA GLY A 201 -1.88 13.81 -20.15
C GLY A 201 -1.80 12.33 -20.43
N LEU A 202 -2.25 12.00 -21.63
CA LEU A 202 -2.12 10.70 -22.24
C LEU A 202 -1.07 10.79 -23.32
N SER A 203 -0.21 9.78 -23.38
CA SER A 203 0.76 9.59 -24.46
C SER A 203 0.64 8.17 -25.00
N SER A 204 0.96 8.02 -26.27
CA SER A 204 1.08 6.73 -26.95
C SER A 204 2.48 6.13 -26.80
N ASP A 205 3.48 6.95 -26.47
CA ASP A 205 4.84 6.56 -26.14
C ASP A 205 5.49 7.47 -25.07
N ASP A 206 6.73 7.17 -24.72
CA ASP A 206 7.58 7.99 -23.86
C ASP A 206 9.00 8.01 -24.45
N THR A 207 9.19 8.81 -25.50
CA THR A 207 10.47 8.88 -26.22
C THR A 207 11.48 9.83 -25.58
N ASP A 208 11.01 10.81 -24.82
CA ASP A 208 11.85 11.77 -24.10
C ASP A 208 11.13 12.35 -22.87
N ASN A 209 11.89 13.01 -22.00
CA ASN A 209 11.38 13.58 -20.75
C ASN A 209 10.85 15.01 -20.91
N SER A 210 10.47 15.38 -22.13
CA SER A 210 9.91 16.68 -22.49
C SER A 210 8.39 16.56 -22.65
N TYR A 211 7.71 17.70 -22.71
CA TYR A 211 6.26 17.71 -22.96
C TYR A 211 5.88 17.25 -24.38
N GLY A 212 6.85 17.15 -25.29
CA GLY A 212 6.61 16.78 -26.69
C GLY A 212 6.19 15.33 -26.88
N SER A 213 6.45 14.46 -25.91
CA SER A 213 5.98 13.06 -25.91
C SER A 213 4.50 12.92 -25.51
N ILE A 214 3.84 13.99 -25.07
CA ILE A 214 2.44 13.93 -24.63
C ILE A 214 1.50 14.22 -25.81
N ASP A 215 0.57 13.31 -26.10
CA ASP A 215 -0.38 13.49 -27.19
C ASP A 215 -1.48 14.49 -26.83
N TYR A 216 -2.06 14.32 -25.62
CA TYR A 216 -3.15 15.16 -25.11
C TYR A 216 -2.92 15.46 -23.63
N ALA A 217 -3.00 16.72 -23.22
CA ALA A 217 -2.78 17.08 -21.82
C ALA A 217 -3.70 18.18 -21.31
N LEU A 218 -3.97 18.10 -20.01
CA LEU A 218 -4.34 19.24 -19.18
C LEU A 218 -3.06 20.01 -18.84
N TYR A 219 -2.94 21.24 -19.33
CA TYR A 219 -1.79 22.10 -19.08
C TYR A 219 -2.15 23.22 -18.10
N ALA A 220 -1.59 23.13 -16.90
CA ALA A 220 -1.51 24.25 -15.98
C ALA A 220 -0.29 25.10 -16.37
N ASP A 221 -0.52 26.22 -17.04
CA ASP A 221 0.52 27.14 -17.49
C ASP A 221 0.84 28.16 -16.39
N GLY A 222 2.02 28.05 -15.80
CA GLY A 222 2.50 28.98 -14.77
C GLY A 222 3.04 30.30 -15.33
N GLY A 223 2.99 30.52 -16.64
CA GLY A 223 3.46 31.73 -17.31
C GLY A 223 2.63 32.98 -17.04
N ILE A 224 2.91 34.05 -17.80
CA ILE A 224 2.20 35.34 -17.70
C ILE A 224 0.71 35.12 -17.99
N GLY A 225 -0.14 35.52 -17.05
CA GLY A 225 -1.60 35.37 -17.15
C GLY A 225 -2.13 34.02 -16.68
N SER A 226 -1.26 33.12 -16.18
CA SER A 226 -1.53 31.81 -15.58
C SER A 226 -2.86 31.16 -15.99
N LYS A 227 -2.80 30.28 -16.98
CA LYS A 227 -3.99 29.69 -17.62
C LYS A 227 -4.04 28.18 -17.43
N PHE A 228 -5.25 27.63 -17.50
CA PHE A 228 -5.47 26.20 -17.59
C PHE A 228 -6.03 25.90 -18.99
N VAL A 229 -5.28 25.15 -19.79
CA VAL A 229 -5.60 24.90 -21.21
C VAL A 229 -5.52 23.42 -21.54
N ILE A 230 -6.19 23.03 -22.63
CA ILE A 230 -5.99 21.73 -23.28
C ILE A 230 -4.80 21.86 -24.22
N TYR A 231 -3.92 20.87 -24.21
CA TYR A 231 -2.78 20.74 -25.12
C TYR A 231 -3.01 19.52 -26.02
N GLU A 232 -2.75 19.67 -27.31
CA GLU A 232 -2.83 18.61 -28.31
C GLU A 232 -1.58 18.70 -29.21
N ASN A 233 -0.77 17.63 -29.24
CA ASN A 233 0.45 17.44 -30.03
C ASN A 233 1.01 18.69 -30.78
N GLY A 234 1.53 19.65 -30.01
CA GLY A 234 2.25 20.81 -30.54
C GLY A 234 1.40 22.01 -31.00
N ASP A 235 0.08 21.86 -31.15
CA ASP A 235 -0.83 22.99 -31.39
C ASP A 235 -1.27 23.60 -30.05
N ARG A 236 -1.03 24.91 -29.90
CA ARG A 236 -1.39 25.71 -28.71
C ARG A 236 -2.47 26.72 -29.04
#